data_AF-A0A365P6W0-F1
#
_entry.id   AF-A0A365P6W0-F1
#
_cell.length_a   1.000
_cell.length_b   1.000
_cell.length_c   1.000
_cell.angle_alpha   90.00
_cell.angle_beta   90.00
_cell.angle_gamma   90.00
#
_symmetry.space_group_name_H-M   'P 1'
#
loop_
_entity.id
_entity.type
_entity.pdbx_description
1 polymer ?
#
loop_
_entity_poly.entity_id
_entity_poly.type
_entity_poly.pdbx_seq_one_letter_code
_entity_poly.pdbx_strand_id
1 'polypeptide(L)'
;MAGADDPGGPPTVERVAGGCGGGRRVLLEGRAVVRSDGVRPTHLLVWASGPDGGEVLVLVERGDRGVTPWPAEGTTAGEIGFEAVRLDADRVVSGTLA
;
A
#
# COMPACT_ATOMS: atom_id res chain seq x y z
N MET A 1 -25.57 9.20 -2.49
CA MET A 1 -24.56 8.54 -3.34
C MET A 1 -23.35 9.46 -3.37
N ALA A 2 -22.40 9.23 -2.46
CA ALA A 2 -21.14 9.99 -2.42
C ALA A 2 -20.18 9.37 -3.44
N GLY A 3 -19.56 10.23 -4.25
CA GLY A 3 -18.81 9.86 -5.45
C GLY A 3 -17.62 8.94 -5.17
N ALA A 4 -17.62 7.79 -5.83
CA ALA A 4 -16.40 7.13 -6.24
C ALA A 4 -15.91 7.91 -7.46
N ASP A 5 -14.82 8.68 -7.32
CA ASP A 5 -13.90 9.15 -8.39
C ASP A 5 -13.19 10.44 -7.93
N ASP A 6 -12.62 10.45 -6.71
CA ASP A 6 -11.46 11.31 -6.45
C ASP A 6 -10.21 10.46 -6.76
N PRO A 7 -9.56 10.65 -7.91
CA PRO A 7 -8.36 9.88 -8.26
C PRO A 7 -7.15 10.18 -7.36
N GLY A 8 -7.27 11.10 -6.38
CA GLY A 8 -6.20 11.54 -5.49
C GLY A 8 -6.25 10.99 -4.06
N GLY A 9 -7.17 10.09 -3.73
CA GLY A 9 -7.23 9.48 -2.39
C GLY A 9 -6.03 8.57 -2.09
N PRO A 10 -5.64 8.40 -0.81
CA PRO A 10 -4.62 7.42 -0.43
C PRO A 10 -5.08 6.01 -0.85
N PRO A 11 -4.15 5.07 -1.05
CA PRO A 11 -4.50 3.67 -1.30
C PRO A 11 -5.32 3.12 -0.13
N THR A 12 -6.13 2.11 -0.39
CA THR A 12 -6.95 1.43 0.61
C THR A 12 -6.29 0.12 1.03
N VAL A 13 -6.51 -0.27 2.27
CA VAL A 13 -6.09 -1.58 2.77
C VAL A 13 -7.22 -2.27 3.51
N GLU A 14 -7.48 -3.51 3.13
CA GLU A 14 -8.52 -4.34 3.72
C GLU A 14 -7.99 -5.69 4.18
N ARG A 15 -8.65 -6.30 5.17
CA ARG A 15 -8.33 -7.66 5.60
C ARG A 15 -8.88 -8.67 4.59
N VAL A 16 -8.07 -9.64 4.21
CA VAL A 16 -8.51 -10.76 3.37
C VAL A 16 -8.32 -12.08 4.09
N ALA A 17 -9.29 -12.99 3.90
CA ALA A 17 -9.21 -14.32 4.47
C ALA A 17 -7.97 -15.04 3.91
N GLY A 18 -7.10 -15.51 4.81
CA GLY A 18 -6.07 -16.48 4.45
C GLY A 18 -6.76 -17.77 4.04
N GLY A 19 -6.46 -18.28 2.84
CA GLY A 19 -6.85 -19.65 2.47
C GLY A 19 -6.32 -20.68 3.48
N CYS A 20 -6.82 -21.93 3.41
CA CYS A 20 -6.44 -23.04 4.30
C CYS A 20 -4.93 -23.07 4.56
N GLY A 21 -4.49 -22.57 5.73
CA GLY A 21 -3.08 -22.27 6.01
C GLY A 21 -2.82 -21.09 6.96
N GLY A 22 -3.84 -20.27 7.30
CA GLY A 22 -3.88 -19.56 8.59
C GLY A 22 -2.99 -18.32 8.77
N GLY A 23 -2.61 -17.62 7.70
CA GLY A 23 -2.00 -16.29 7.81
C GLY A 23 -3.07 -15.19 7.79
N ARG A 24 -2.99 -14.22 8.72
CA ARG A 24 -3.73 -12.95 8.59
C ARG A 24 -3.13 -12.19 7.41
N ARG A 25 -3.94 -11.85 6.42
CA ARG A 25 -3.49 -11.17 5.20
C ARG A 25 -4.27 -9.88 4.98
N VAL A 26 -3.65 -8.99 4.22
CA VAL A 26 -4.26 -7.74 3.78
C VAL A 26 -4.12 -7.59 2.27
N LEU A 27 -5.04 -6.83 1.70
CA LEU A 27 -5.02 -6.41 0.30
C LEU A 27 -4.83 -4.89 0.27
N LEU A 28 -3.81 -4.42 -0.43
CA LEU A 28 -3.54 -3.02 -0.66
C LEU A 28 -3.84 -2.67 -2.13
N GLU A 29 -4.68 -1.66 -2.34
CA GLU A 29 -5.09 -1.21 -3.68
C GLU A 29 -5.09 0.31 -3.81
N GLY A 30 -4.84 0.81 -5.02
CA GLY A 30 -4.91 2.24 -5.33
C GLY A 30 -3.58 2.82 -5.77
N ARG A 31 -3.39 4.12 -5.53
CA ARG A 31 -2.19 4.85 -5.95
C ARG A 31 -1.70 5.76 -4.84
N ALA A 32 -0.39 6.01 -4.82
CA ALA A 32 0.22 6.98 -3.93
C ALA A 32 1.27 7.82 -4.65
N VAL A 33 1.47 9.04 -4.16
CA VAL A 33 2.59 9.88 -4.57
C VAL A 33 3.82 9.49 -3.76
N VAL A 34 4.94 9.24 -4.43
CA VAL A 34 6.23 8.99 -3.81
C VAL A 34 7.07 10.25 -3.88
N ARG A 35 7.72 10.58 -2.77
CA ARG A 35 8.83 11.54 -2.70
C ARG A 35 10.04 10.81 -2.14
N SER A 36 11.19 10.99 -2.78
CA SER A 36 12.42 10.29 -2.45
C SER A 36 13.61 11.25 -2.56
N ASP A 37 14.70 10.93 -1.89
CA ASP A 37 16.00 11.60 -2.00
C ASP A 37 16.75 11.21 -3.28
N GLY A 38 16.16 10.37 -4.13
CA GLY A 38 16.77 9.87 -5.37
C GLY A 38 17.58 8.59 -5.18
N VAL A 39 17.61 8.03 -3.96
CA VAL A 39 18.18 6.68 -3.74
C VAL A 39 17.24 5.63 -4.36
N ARG A 40 17.74 4.41 -4.54
CA ARG A 40 17.00 3.27 -5.07
C ARG A 40 16.40 2.42 -3.91
N PRO A 41 15.25 2.80 -3.31
CA PRO A 41 14.75 2.18 -2.07
C PRO A 41 14.39 0.72 -2.26
N THR A 42 14.67 -0.14 -1.27
CA THR A 42 14.19 -1.54 -1.27
C THR A 42 12.82 -1.69 -0.62
N HIS A 43 12.46 -0.73 0.25
CA HIS A 43 11.20 -0.68 1.00
C HIS A 43 10.58 0.71 0.90
N LEU A 44 9.26 0.77 1.01
CA LEU A 44 8.48 1.99 1.12
C LEU A 44 7.52 1.88 2.30
N LEU A 45 7.32 3.00 3.01
CA LEU A 45 6.24 3.15 3.97
C LEU A 45 5.10 3.91 3.29
N VAL A 46 3.94 3.29 3.23
CA VAL A 46 2.79 3.77 2.47
C VAL A 46 1.66 4.09 3.44
N TRP A 47 1.21 5.34 3.45
CA TRP A 47 -0.01 5.73 4.13
C TRP A 47 -1.22 5.21 3.34
N ALA A 48 -2.11 4.50 4.01
CA ALA A 48 -3.30 3.92 3.43
C ALA A 48 -4.52 4.16 4.31
N SER A 49 -5.71 4.15 3.71
CA SER A 49 -6.98 4.14 4.42
C SER A 49 -7.35 2.72 4.79
N GLY A 50 -7.48 2.45 6.09
CA GLY A 50 -8.04 1.22 6.62
C GLY A 50 -9.55 1.11 6.39
N PRO A 51 -10.14 -0.05 6.72
CA PRO A 51 -11.56 -0.34 6.43
C PRO A 51 -12.54 0.60 7.14
N ASP A 52 -12.17 1.11 8.32
CA ASP A 52 -12.98 2.07 9.09
C ASP A 52 -12.74 3.53 8.68
N GLY A 53 -11.95 3.76 7.62
CA GLY A 53 -11.51 5.09 7.20
C GLY A 53 -10.37 5.68 8.04
N GLY A 54 -9.84 4.92 9.02
CA GLY A 54 -8.66 5.30 9.79
C GLY A 54 -7.38 5.19 8.96
N GLU A 55 -6.40 6.06 9.23
CA GLU A 55 -5.09 6.03 8.56
C GLU A 55 -4.21 4.91 9.14
N VAL A 56 -3.56 4.15 8.26
CA VAL A 56 -2.62 3.09 8.64
C VAL A 56 -1.34 3.19 7.80
N LEU A 57 -0.24 2.66 8.34
CA LEU A 57 1.05 2.64 7.66
C LEU A 57 1.41 1.22 7.25
N VAL A 58 1.65 1.02 5.95
CA VAL A 58 1.95 -0.29 5.36
C VAL A 58 3.38 -0.32 4.84
N LEU A 59 4.14 -1.36 5.20
CA LEU A 59 5.48 -1.61 4.68
C LEU A 59 5.38 -2.43 3.39
N VAL A 60 5.83 -1.85 2.28
CA VAL A 60 5.86 -2.48 0.95
C VAL A 60 7.30 -2.67 0.48
N GLU A 61 7.59 -3.81 -0.13
CA GLU A 61 8.89 -4.16 -0.70
C GLU A 61 8.89 -4.14 -2.22
N ARG A 62 10.07 -3.91 -2.83
CA ARG A 62 10.23 -3.93 -4.30
C ARG A 62 9.76 -5.24 -4.94
N GLY A 63 9.88 -6.35 -4.23
CA GLY A 63 9.50 -7.67 -4.72
C GLY A 63 8.00 -7.96 -4.63
N ASP A 64 7.21 -7.10 -3.97
CA ASP A 64 5.79 -7.33 -3.77
C ASP A 64 5.04 -7.28 -5.11
N ARG A 65 4.29 -8.34 -5.37
CA ARG A 65 3.55 -8.48 -6.63
C ARG A 65 2.39 -7.48 -6.66
N GLY A 66 2.26 -6.78 -7.79
CA GLY A 66 1.21 -5.78 -8.01
C GLY A 66 1.66 -4.35 -7.71
N VAL A 67 2.91 -4.14 -7.31
CA VAL A 67 3.47 -2.80 -7.06
C VAL A 67 4.17 -2.28 -8.31
N THR A 68 3.69 -1.19 -8.91
CA THR A 68 4.28 -0.65 -10.14
C THR A 68 3.89 0.83 -10.41
N PRO A 69 4.80 1.68 -10.92
CA PRO A 69 6.23 1.44 -11.07
C PRO A 69 6.97 1.57 -9.73
N TRP A 70 8.04 0.80 -9.54
CA TRP A 70 8.92 1.01 -8.38
C TRP A 70 9.83 2.23 -8.62
N PRO A 71 10.06 3.10 -7.61
CA PRO A 71 10.95 4.26 -7.76
C PRO A 71 12.35 3.85 -8.25
N ALA A 72 12.74 4.42 -9.39
CA ALA A 72 14.07 4.22 -9.96
C ALA A 72 15.10 5.11 -9.26
N GLU A 73 16.37 4.73 -9.37
CA GLU A 73 17.48 5.58 -8.93
C GLU A 73 17.42 6.95 -9.63
N GLY A 74 17.70 8.03 -8.89
CA GLY A 74 17.58 9.41 -9.35
C GLY A 74 16.14 9.96 -9.37
N THR A 75 15.12 9.13 -9.10
CA THR A 75 13.73 9.61 -9.04
C THR A 75 13.43 10.25 -7.69
N THR A 76 13.14 11.55 -7.68
CA THR A 76 12.81 12.29 -6.45
C THR A 76 11.30 12.47 -6.25
N ALA A 77 10.50 12.24 -7.28
CA ALA A 77 9.04 12.30 -7.24
C ALA A 77 8.42 11.39 -8.30
N GLY A 78 7.25 10.82 -7.99
CA GLY A 78 6.48 10.03 -8.94
C GLY A 78 5.20 9.49 -8.34
N GLU A 79 4.52 8.64 -9.09
CA GLU A 79 3.37 7.88 -8.63
C GLU A 79 3.72 6.40 -8.57
N ILE A 80 3.16 5.69 -7.59
CA ILE A 80 3.23 4.25 -7.44
C ILE A 80 1.81 3.69 -7.37
N GLY A 81 1.55 2.63 -8.11
CA GLY A 81 0.30 1.89 -8.12
C GLY A 81 0.40 0.59 -7.34
N PHE A 82 -0.71 0.22 -6.71
CA PHE A 82 -0.92 -1.03 -5.99
C PHE A 82 -2.12 -1.74 -6.63
N GLU A 83 -1.84 -2.78 -7.41
CA GLU A 83 -2.83 -3.61 -8.11
C GLU A 83 -3.00 -4.93 -7.36
N ALA A 84 -3.99 -4.99 -6.47
CA ALA A 84 -4.30 -6.17 -5.66
C ALA A 84 -3.09 -6.75 -4.91
N VAL A 85 -2.32 -5.89 -4.24
CA VAL A 85 -1.08 -6.27 -3.55
C VAL A 85 -1.44 -7.03 -2.27
N ARG A 86 -1.14 -8.33 -2.24
CA ARG A 86 -1.43 -9.21 -1.11
C ARG A 86 -0.23 -9.29 -0.17
N LEU A 87 -0.43 -8.88 1.07
CA LEU A 87 0.61 -8.82 2.09
C LEU A 87 0.18 -9.59 3.34
N ASP A 88 1.14 -9.98 4.16
CA ASP A 88 0.88 -10.45 5.52
C ASP A 88 0.43 -9.27 6.40
N ALA A 89 -0.43 -9.51 7.37
CA ALA A 89 -1.01 -8.44 8.19
C ALA A 89 0.01 -7.75 9.11
N ASP A 90 1.17 -8.37 9.36
CA ASP A 90 2.29 -7.75 10.10
C ASP A 90 3.02 -6.67 9.29
N ARG A 91 2.73 -6.55 7.99
CA ARG A 91 3.16 -5.42 7.15
C ARG A 91 2.44 -4.12 7.50
N VAL A 92 1.34 -4.17 8.25
CA VAL A 92 0.73 -2.97 8.83
C VAL A 92 1.48 -2.63 10.12
N VAL A 93 2.40 -1.67 10.01
CA VAL A 93 3.37 -1.35 11.07
C VAL A 93 2.88 -0.22 12.00
N SER A 94 1.81 0.47 11.63
CA SER A 94 1.13 1.47 12.47
C SER A 94 -0.35 1.59 12.09
N GLY A 95 -1.18 1.99 13.06
CA GLY A 95 -2.63 2.05 12.93
C GLY A 95 -3.33 0.73 13.26
N THR A 96 -4.66 0.73 13.25
CA THR A 96 -5.46 -0.48 13.54
C THR A 96 -6.33 -0.80 12.35
N LEU A 97 -6.29 -2.05 11.91
CA LEU A 97 -7.30 -2.63 11.04
C LEU A 97 -8.40 -3.17 11.97
N ALA A 98 -9.30 -2.34 12.49
CA ALA A 98 -10.39 -2.85 13.33
C ALA A 98 -11.42 -3.60 12.48
#